data_AF-A0A7C5L0T2-F1
#
_entry.id   AF-A0A7C5L0T2-F1
#
_cell.length_a   1.000
_cell.length_b   1.000
_cell.length_c   1.000
_cell.angle_alpha   90.00
_cell.angle_beta   90.00
_cell.angle_gamma   90.00
#
_symmetry.space_group_name_H-M   'P 1'
#
loop_
_entity.id
_entity.type
_entity.pdbx_description
1 polymer ?
#
loop_
_entity_poly.entity_id
_entity_poly.type
_entity_poly.pdbx_seq_one_letter_code
_entity_poly.pdbx_strand_id
1 'polypeptide(L)'
;MLLLTLTVVVWSTNGWAGTIHYEAQVKGMVCAFCAYSVSKKIGSLPGVDAESVDVDLEGGRVRFTANQPVSPPSLAAVFQESGFSLDKLTEVGPPSSGKAAPDKLPLVLDLRLDSLDTARFEGVFEALGNIAAAGPSRLLIEAPGALEGELLKPVLMGRKQVMKVRFSPSDTASIHLRLYLRQTGPEAGRGLTP
;
A
#
# COMPACT_ATOMS: atom_id res chain seq x y z
N MET A 1 -29.23 -52.73 20.54
CA MET A 1 -27.88 -52.24 20.17
C MET A 1 -27.91 -51.90 18.68
N LEU A 2 -28.54 -50.79 18.26
CA LEU A 2 -28.17 -49.39 18.46
C LEU A 2 -26.79 -49.07 17.90
N LEU A 3 -26.74 -48.55 16.67
CA LEU A 3 -25.87 -47.46 16.23
C LEU A 3 -26.17 -47.14 14.76
N LEU A 4 -27.27 -46.40 14.56
CA LEU A 4 -27.54 -45.62 13.36
C LEU A 4 -26.39 -44.59 13.26
N THR A 5 -25.49 -44.75 12.29
CA THR A 5 -24.45 -43.75 12.02
C THR A 5 -25.12 -42.51 11.46
N LEU A 6 -25.41 -41.59 12.38
CA LEU A 6 -25.78 -40.22 12.13
C LEU A 6 -24.68 -39.59 11.25
N THR A 7 -24.88 -39.62 9.94
CA THR A 7 -24.11 -38.84 8.99
C THR A 7 -24.46 -37.39 9.29
N VAL A 8 -23.69 -36.80 10.20
CA VAL A 8 -23.70 -35.36 10.44
C VAL A 8 -23.19 -34.72 9.16
N VAL A 9 -24.15 -34.49 8.26
CA VAL A 9 -24.06 -33.52 7.20
C VAL A 9 -24.00 -32.18 7.91
N VAL A 10 -22.81 -31.84 8.43
CA VAL A 10 -22.45 -30.49 8.82
C VAL A 10 -22.43 -29.73 7.51
N TRP A 11 -23.53 -29.06 7.20
CA TRP A 11 -23.56 -28.09 6.13
C TRP A 11 -22.43 -27.12 6.40
N SER A 12 -21.45 -27.15 5.51
CA SER A 12 -20.47 -26.10 5.30
C SER A 12 -21.22 -24.77 5.33
N THR A 13 -21.21 -24.11 6.49
CA THR A 13 -21.39 -22.68 6.57
C THR A 13 -20.10 -22.10 6.03
N ASN A 14 -19.96 -22.12 4.70
CA ASN A 14 -18.98 -21.31 4.03
C ASN A 14 -19.29 -19.86 4.43
N GLY A 15 -18.59 -19.38 5.46
CA GLY A 15 -18.55 -17.99 5.87
C GLY A 15 -17.86 -17.20 4.78
N TRP A 16 -18.60 -16.92 3.70
CA TRP A 16 -18.21 -15.90 2.75
C TRP A 16 -18.53 -14.56 3.39
N ALA A 17 -17.56 -14.07 4.17
CA ALA A 17 -17.49 -12.63 4.44
C ALA A 17 -17.38 -11.94 3.07
N GLY A 18 -18.47 -11.33 2.61
CA GLY A 18 -18.51 -10.66 1.32
C GLY A 18 -17.46 -9.56 1.27
N THR A 19 -16.46 -9.71 0.40
CA THR A 19 -15.51 -8.64 0.12
C THR A 19 -16.15 -7.67 -0.86
N ILE A 20 -16.26 -6.41 -0.47
CA ILE A 20 -16.80 -5.33 -1.30
C ILE A 20 -15.62 -4.60 -1.94
N HIS A 21 -15.68 -4.35 -3.24
CA HIS A 21 -14.65 -3.59 -3.95
C HIS A 21 -15.15 -2.18 -4.23
N TYR A 22 -14.31 -1.18 -3.98
CA TYR A 22 -14.62 0.22 -4.18
C TYR A 22 -13.64 0.87 -5.15
N GLU A 23 -14.14 1.81 -5.95
CA GLU A 23 -13.36 2.82 -6.65
C GLU A 23 -13.78 4.21 -6.16
N ALA A 24 -12.82 4.99 -5.69
CA ALA A 24 -12.98 6.37 -5.26
C ALA A 24 -12.26 7.33 -6.21
N GLN A 25 -12.93 8.39 -6.65
CA GLN A 25 -12.32 9.50 -7.36
C GLN A 25 -11.95 10.58 -6.33
N VAL A 26 -10.67 10.92 -6.26
CA VAL A 26 -10.12 11.82 -5.24
C VAL A 26 -9.40 12.99 -5.89
N LYS A 27 -9.82 14.20 -5.55
CA LYS A 27 -9.22 15.46 -5.99
C LYS A 27 -8.13 15.92 -5.01
N GLY A 28 -7.11 16.60 -5.54
CA GLY A 28 -6.00 17.18 -4.75
C GLY A 28 -4.76 16.29 -4.62
N MET A 29 -4.77 15.07 -5.16
CA MET A 29 -3.56 14.23 -5.22
C MET A 29 -2.69 14.65 -6.41
N VAL A 30 -1.56 15.31 -6.15
CA VAL A 30 -0.65 15.81 -7.20
C VAL A 30 0.78 15.26 -7.12
N CYS A 31 1.12 14.55 -6.04
CA CYS A 31 2.44 13.94 -5.85
C CYS A 31 2.35 12.62 -5.07
N ALA A 32 3.46 11.89 -5.03
CA ALA A 32 3.55 10.60 -4.34
C ALA A 32 3.28 10.71 -2.83
N PHE A 33 3.64 11.83 -2.19
CA PHE A 33 3.31 12.06 -0.78
C PHE A 33 1.81 12.21 -0.56
N CYS A 34 1.10 12.94 -1.43
CA CYS A 34 -0.37 13.02 -1.37
C CYS A 34 -1.03 11.65 -1.56
N ALA A 35 -0.53 10.85 -2.52
CA ALA A 35 -1.00 9.49 -2.76
C ALA A 35 -0.81 8.60 -1.52
N TYR A 36 0.34 8.70 -0.85
CA TYR A 36 0.60 8.02 0.41
C TYR A 36 -0.39 8.45 1.50
N SER A 37 -0.58 9.76 1.70
CA SER A 37 -1.51 10.29 2.72
C SER A 37 -2.94 9.81 2.49
N VAL A 38 -3.42 9.83 1.24
CA VAL A 38 -4.75 9.31 0.88
C VAL A 38 -4.84 7.80 1.13
N SER A 39 -3.81 7.04 0.74
CA SER A 39 -3.77 5.59 0.95
C SER A 39 -3.87 5.23 2.42
N LYS A 40 -3.09 5.91 3.27
CA LYS A 40 -3.07 5.70 4.72
C LYS A 40 -4.43 6.03 5.33
N LYS A 41 -5.03 7.16 4.93
CA LYS A 41 -6.36 7.59 5.38
C LYS A 41 -7.44 6.59 5.04
N ILE A 42 -7.50 6.13 3.79
CA ILE A 42 -8.46 5.11 3.37
C ILE A 42 -8.23 3.79 4.12
N GLY A 43 -6.98 3.34 4.25
CA GLY A 43 -6.64 2.12 4.97
C GLY A 43 -6.94 2.16 6.47
N SER A 44 -7.13 3.35 7.05
CA SER A 44 -7.52 3.50 8.47
C SER A 44 -9.03 3.38 8.71
N LEU A 45 -9.84 3.33 7.64
CA LEU A 45 -11.29 3.20 7.76
C LEU A 45 -11.67 1.81 8.29
N PRO A 46 -12.69 1.74 9.17
CA PRO A 46 -13.19 0.46 9.67
C PRO A 46 -13.56 -0.48 8.53
N GLY A 47 -12.98 -1.68 8.58
CA GLY A 47 -13.29 -2.77 7.64
C GLY A 47 -12.62 -2.66 6.28
N VAL A 48 -11.88 -1.59 5.98
CA VAL A 48 -11.03 -1.52 4.78
C VAL A 48 -9.79 -2.38 4.98
N ASP A 49 -9.44 -3.18 3.97
CA ASP A 49 -8.14 -3.85 3.91
C ASP A 49 -7.08 -2.83 3.45
N ALA A 50 -6.25 -2.35 4.37
CA ALA A 50 -5.20 -1.39 4.06
C ALA A 50 -4.27 -1.90 2.93
N GLU A 51 -4.00 -3.22 2.86
CA GLU A 51 -3.16 -3.83 1.83
C GLU A 51 -3.78 -3.83 0.43
N SER A 52 -5.09 -3.72 0.34
CA SER A 52 -5.80 -3.63 -0.94
C SER A 52 -5.72 -2.24 -1.59
N VAL A 53 -5.39 -1.20 -0.83
CA VAL A 53 -5.43 0.19 -1.30
C VAL A 53 -4.39 0.40 -2.41
N ASP A 54 -4.89 0.82 -3.57
CA ASP A 54 -4.15 1.00 -4.81
C ASP A 54 -4.50 2.36 -5.41
N VAL A 55 -3.50 3.23 -5.53
CA VAL A 55 -3.68 4.61 -6.01
C VAL A 55 -3.17 4.74 -7.43
N ASP A 56 -4.03 5.24 -8.30
CA ASP A 56 -3.73 5.70 -9.64
C ASP A 56 -3.70 7.25 -9.60
N LEU A 57 -2.49 7.81 -9.45
CA LEU A 57 -2.30 9.24 -9.29
C LEU A 57 -2.63 10.02 -10.57
N GLU A 58 -2.26 9.50 -11.75
CA GLU A 58 -2.58 10.15 -13.04
C GLU A 58 -4.08 10.12 -13.30
N GLY A 59 -4.75 9.01 -12.95
CA GLY A 59 -6.19 8.87 -13.08
C GLY A 59 -7.01 9.55 -11.99
N GLY A 60 -6.40 10.01 -10.91
CA GLY A 60 -7.09 10.56 -9.73
C GLY A 60 -8.01 9.54 -9.04
N ARG A 61 -7.69 8.24 -9.14
CA ARG A 61 -8.52 7.13 -8.65
C ARG A 61 -7.82 6.36 -7.55
N VAL A 62 -8.61 5.82 -6.63
CA VAL A 62 -8.15 4.88 -5.60
C VAL A 62 -9.08 3.68 -5.57
N ARG A 63 -8.51 2.48 -5.63
CA ARG A 63 -9.24 1.22 -5.48
C ARG A 63 -8.87 0.57 -4.17
N PHE A 64 -9.86 -0.04 -3.51
CA PHE A 64 -9.66 -0.75 -2.24
C PHE A 64 -10.78 -1.75 -2.01
N THR A 65 -10.57 -2.67 -1.09
CA THR A 65 -11.56 -3.64 -0.62
C THR A 65 -11.93 -3.39 0.83
N ALA A 66 -13.17 -3.76 1.17
CA ALA A 66 -13.66 -3.72 2.53
C ALA A 66 -14.49 -4.97 2.86
N ASN A 67 -14.51 -5.35 4.13
CA ASN A 67 -15.33 -6.44 4.66
C ASN A 67 -16.71 -5.97 5.16
N GLN A 68 -16.98 -4.67 5.09
CA GLN A 68 -18.25 -4.04 5.41
C GLN A 68 -18.47 -2.81 4.52
N PRO A 69 -19.72 -2.35 4.34
CA PRO A 69 -20.01 -1.20 3.50
C PRO A 69 -19.32 0.08 4.00
N VAL A 70 -18.67 0.81 3.07
CA VAL A 70 -18.07 2.11 3.33
C VAL A 70 -19.00 3.19 2.78
N SER A 71 -19.42 4.12 3.65
CA SER A 71 -20.30 5.21 3.21
C SER A 71 -19.50 6.37 2.60
N PRO A 72 -20.01 7.04 1.55
CA PRO A 72 -19.36 8.22 1.00
C PRO A 72 -19.09 9.33 2.04
N PRO A 73 -20.01 9.62 2.99
CA PRO A 73 -19.75 10.60 4.04
C PRO A 73 -18.60 10.22 4.98
N SER A 74 -18.48 8.94 5.37
CA SER A 74 -17.38 8.51 6.24
C SER A 74 -16.03 8.64 5.53
N LEU A 75 -15.97 8.24 4.25
CA LEU A 75 -14.78 8.39 3.42
C LEU A 75 -14.41 9.87 3.20
N ALA A 76 -15.39 10.72 2.90
CA ALA A 76 -15.18 12.16 2.73
C ALA A 76 -14.70 12.83 4.03
N ALA A 77 -15.21 12.41 5.19
CA ALA A 77 -14.79 12.93 6.50
C ALA A 77 -13.29 12.71 6.75
N VAL A 78 -12.72 11.57 6.33
CA VAL A 78 -11.28 11.30 6.48
C VAL A 78 -10.42 12.33 5.72
N PHE A 79 -10.95 12.93 4.67
CA PHE A 79 -10.22 13.89 3.84
C PHE A 79 -10.30 15.35 4.31
N GLN A 80 -11.24 15.70 5.20
CA GLN A 80 -11.54 17.09 5.61
C GLN A 80 -10.31 17.87 6.08
N GLU A 81 -9.39 17.21 6.78
CA GLU A 81 -8.20 17.85 7.36
C GLU A 81 -6.96 17.82 6.47
N SER A 82 -7.07 17.29 5.25
CA SER A 82 -5.91 17.01 4.38
C SER A 82 -5.94 17.69 3.01
N GLY A 83 -6.93 18.57 2.77
CA GLY A 83 -7.05 19.29 1.49
C GLY A 83 -7.41 18.39 0.31
N PHE A 84 -7.88 17.17 0.56
CA PHE A 84 -8.39 16.26 -0.47
C PHE A 84 -9.92 16.31 -0.50
N SER A 85 -10.52 15.93 -1.62
CA SER A 85 -11.97 15.86 -1.72
C SER A 85 -12.39 14.60 -2.47
N LEU A 86 -13.39 13.91 -1.93
CA LEU A 86 -14.03 12.79 -2.60
C LEU A 86 -15.02 13.34 -3.64
N ASP A 87 -14.79 13.00 -4.91
CA ASP A 87 -15.69 13.37 -6.01
C ASP A 87 -16.78 12.30 -6.21
N LYS A 88 -16.37 11.03 -6.16
CA LYS A 88 -17.27 9.89 -6.37
C LYS A 88 -16.75 8.66 -5.62
N LEU A 89 -17.67 7.89 -5.03
CA LEU A 89 -17.41 6.54 -4.55
C LEU A 89 -18.35 5.59 -5.29
N THR A 90 -17.82 4.48 -5.81
CA THR A 90 -18.60 3.49 -6.55
C THR A 90 -18.19 2.10 -6.12
N GLU A 91 -19.18 1.25 -5.81
CA GLU A 91 -18.96 -0.18 -5.68
C GLU A 91 -18.70 -0.76 -7.06
N VAL A 92 -17.58 -1.47 -7.19
CA VAL A 92 -17.15 -2.09 -8.44
C VAL A 92 -17.12 -3.61 -8.24
N GLY A 93 -17.16 -4.36 -9.34
CA GLY A 93 -16.87 -5.79 -9.28
C GLY A 93 -15.42 -6.06 -8.85
N PRO A 94 -15.09 -7.32 -8.52
CA PRO A 94 -13.69 -7.70 -8.35
C PRO A 94 -12.87 -7.26 -9.57
N PRO A 95 -11.59 -6.90 -9.38
CA PRO A 95 -10.77 -6.42 -10.48
C PRO A 95 -10.82 -7.42 -11.63
N SER A 96 -11.35 -7.00 -12.79
CA SER A 96 -11.21 -7.76 -14.02
C SER A 96 -9.72 -7.98 -14.23
N SER A 97 -9.29 -9.23 -14.41
CA SER A 97 -7.93 -9.81 -14.28
C SER A 97 -6.74 -9.15 -15.02
N GLY A 98 -6.71 -7.83 -15.22
CA GLY A 98 -5.70 -7.07 -15.92
C GLY A 98 -4.71 -6.31 -15.03
N LYS A 99 -4.91 -6.25 -13.71
CA LYS A 99 -3.87 -5.82 -12.76
C LYS A 99 -3.37 -7.05 -12.03
N ALA A 100 -2.29 -7.64 -12.56
CA ALA A 100 -1.71 -8.88 -12.08
C ALA A 100 -1.55 -8.86 -10.54
N ALA A 101 -1.95 -9.96 -9.90
CA ALA A 101 -1.50 -10.31 -8.56
C ALA A 101 0.02 -10.07 -8.47
N PRO A 102 0.55 -9.61 -7.32
CA PRO A 102 1.91 -9.09 -7.26
C PRO A 102 2.88 -10.10 -7.83
N ASP A 103 3.44 -9.76 -9.00
CA ASP A 103 4.71 -10.29 -9.47
C ASP A 103 5.63 -10.39 -8.26
N LYS A 104 6.19 -11.57 -8.00
CA LYS A 104 6.97 -11.84 -6.80
C LYS A 104 7.97 -10.69 -6.59
N LEU A 105 7.76 -9.91 -5.53
CA LEU A 105 8.64 -8.83 -5.10
C LEU A 105 9.58 -9.43 -4.05
N PRO A 106 10.74 -10.03 -4.40
CA PRO A 106 11.70 -10.46 -3.38
C PRO A 106 12.20 -9.27 -2.56
N LEU A 107 12.55 -9.56 -1.31
CA LEU A 107 13.31 -8.66 -0.46
C LEU A 107 14.71 -8.51 -1.07
N VAL A 108 15.08 -7.29 -1.45
CA VAL A 108 16.41 -6.99 -2.02
C VAL A 108 17.29 -6.18 -1.08
N LEU A 109 16.67 -5.55 -0.07
CA LEU A 109 17.37 -4.80 0.96
C LEU A 109 16.65 -4.96 2.29
N ASP A 110 17.41 -5.28 3.31
CA ASP A 110 17.02 -5.28 4.71
C ASP A 110 18.08 -4.50 5.49
N LEU A 111 17.74 -3.31 5.95
CA LEU A 111 18.66 -2.38 6.60
C LEU A 111 18.09 -1.90 7.93
N ARG A 112 18.85 -2.06 9.01
CA ARG A 112 18.53 -1.54 10.34
C ARG A 112 19.47 -0.40 10.70
N LEU A 113 18.91 0.72 11.14
CA LEU A 113 19.63 1.87 11.66
C LEU A 113 19.32 1.98 13.16
N ASP A 114 20.36 1.84 13.99
CA ASP A 114 20.21 1.92 15.45
C ASP A 114 20.32 3.37 15.98
N SER A 115 20.19 4.35 15.08
CA SER A 115 20.20 5.78 15.39
C SER A 115 18.96 6.44 14.79
N LEU A 116 18.36 7.35 15.54
CA LEU A 116 17.14 8.09 15.16
C LEU A 116 17.45 9.48 14.55
N ASP A 117 18.73 9.80 14.31
CA ASP A 117 19.15 11.03 13.65
C ASP A 117 18.86 10.94 12.14
N THR A 118 17.65 11.34 11.76
CA THR A 118 17.14 11.24 10.38
C THR A 118 17.95 12.07 9.39
N ALA A 119 18.49 13.22 9.82
CA ALA A 119 19.31 14.11 9.00
C ALA A 119 20.61 13.44 8.55
N ARG A 120 21.22 12.62 9.42
CA ARG A 120 22.43 11.86 9.07
C ARG A 120 22.23 10.87 7.94
N PHE A 121 21.02 10.34 7.78
CA PHE A 121 20.70 9.28 6.83
C PHE A 121 19.86 9.76 5.65
N GLU A 122 19.69 11.08 5.47
CA GLU A 122 18.87 11.66 4.40
C GLU A 122 19.21 11.09 3.02
N GLY A 123 20.50 11.00 2.69
CA GLY A 123 20.96 10.42 1.42
C GLY A 123 20.60 8.93 1.23
N VAL A 124 20.48 8.16 2.32
CA VAL A 124 20.00 6.76 2.25
C VAL A 124 18.54 6.74 1.84
N PHE A 125 17.70 7.56 2.48
CA PHE A 125 16.28 7.64 2.18
C PHE A 125 16.02 8.15 0.76
N GLU A 126 16.78 9.15 0.30
CA GLU A 126 16.71 9.62 -1.07
C GLU A 126 17.08 8.52 -2.09
N ALA A 127 18.18 7.80 -1.84
CA ALA A 127 18.60 6.69 -2.70
C ALA A 127 17.53 5.59 -2.76
N LEU A 128 16.93 5.23 -1.63
CA LEU A 128 15.83 4.27 -1.58
C LEU A 128 14.63 4.74 -2.37
N GLY A 129 14.24 6.01 -2.23
CA GLY A 129 13.16 6.57 -2.99
C GLY A 129 13.43 6.57 -4.51
N ASN A 130 14.68 6.79 -4.94
CA ASN A 130 15.06 6.73 -6.35
C ASN A 130 14.97 5.31 -6.89
N ILE A 131 15.49 4.32 -6.16
CA ILE A 131 15.41 2.91 -6.55
C ILE A 131 13.96 2.44 -6.59
N ALA A 132 13.17 2.76 -5.55
CA ALA A 132 11.78 2.39 -5.46
C ALA A 132 10.91 3.05 -6.55
N ALA A 133 11.28 4.24 -7.01
CA ALA A 133 10.62 4.92 -8.12
C ALA A 133 10.99 4.35 -9.50
N ALA A 134 11.99 3.48 -9.65
CA ALA A 134 12.39 2.97 -10.97
C ALA A 134 11.42 1.92 -11.54
N GLY A 135 10.53 1.34 -10.72
CA GLY A 135 9.61 0.30 -11.16
C GLY A 135 8.68 -0.17 -10.04
N PRO A 136 7.98 -1.31 -10.23
CA PRO A 136 7.12 -1.86 -9.20
C PRO A 136 7.93 -2.25 -7.96
N SER A 137 7.62 -1.58 -6.85
CA SER A 137 8.35 -1.71 -5.59
C SER A 137 7.41 -1.64 -4.39
N ARG A 138 7.89 -2.16 -3.26
CA ARG A 138 7.29 -1.97 -1.94
C ARG A 138 8.39 -1.62 -0.95
N LEU A 139 8.25 -0.49 -0.27
CA LEU A 139 9.16 -0.07 0.78
C LEU A 139 8.41 -0.11 2.11
N LEU A 140 8.90 -0.93 3.03
CA LEU A 140 8.42 -1.01 4.40
C LEU A 140 9.41 -0.29 5.31
N ILE A 141 8.89 0.66 6.10
CA ILE A 141 9.62 1.45 7.07
C ILE A 141 8.99 1.16 8.43
N GLU A 142 9.76 0.62 9.35
CA GLU A 142 9.33 0.42 10.74
C GLU A 142 10.19 1.30 11.66
N ALA A 143 9.55 2.22 12.38
CA ALA A 143 10.25 3.25 13.16
C ALA A 143 9.31 3.90 14.19
N PRO A 144 9.83 4.67 15.17
CA PRO A 144 9.01 5.50 16.04
C PRO A 144 8.04 6.39 15.25
N GLY A 145 6.76 6.41 15.65
CA GLY A 145 5.70 7.13 14.92
C GLY A 145 5.97 8.63 14.77
N ALA A 146 6.69 9.25 15.72
CA ALA A 146 7.09 10.65 15.64
C ALA A 146 7.98 10.98 14.42
N LEU A 147 8.70 9.99 13.89
CA LEU A 147 9.63 10.17 12.77
C LEU A 147 8.98 9.98 11.40
N GLU A 148 7.71 9.57 11.33
CA GLU A 148 7.04 9.24 10.07
C GLU A 148 7.16 10.38 9.05
N GLY A 149 6.81 11.60 9.45
CA GLY A 149 6.85 12.76 8.57
C GLY A 149 8.26 13.09 8.07
N GLU A 150 9.28 12.91 8.90
CA GLU A 150 10.67 13.19 8.54
C GLU A 150 11.25 12.12 7.61
N LEU A 151 10.94 10.84 7.86
CA LEU A 151 11.43 9.72 7.07
C LEU A 151 10.78 9.67 5.68
N LEU A 152 9.51 10.07 5.57
CA LEU A 152 8.77 9.99 4.30
C LEU A 152 9.05 11.13 3.34
N LYS A 153 9.44 12.31 3.83
CA LYS A 153 9.77 13.48 2.99
C LYS A 153 10.83 13.16 1.92
N PRO A 154 12.06 12.73 2.27
CA PRO A 154 13.09 12.41 1.29
C PRO A 154 12.73 11.19 0.40
N VAL A 155 11.80 10.34 0.85
CA VAL A 155 11.32 9.14 0.11
C VAL A 155 10.19 9.46 -0.87
N LEU A 156 9.43 10.54 -0.70
CA LEU A 156 8.23 10.79 -1.52
C LEU A 156 8.14 12.18 -2.16
N MET A 157 8.79 13.20 -1.58
CA MET A 157 8.69 14.57 -2.11
C MET A 157 9.29 14.67 -3.52
N GLY A 158 8.65 15.47 -4.38
CA GLY A 158 9.09 15.69 -5.77
C GLY A 158 8.81 14.55 -6.75
N ARG A 159 8.31 13.40 -6.29
CA ARG A 159 8.07 12.22 -7.14
C ARG A 159 6.64 12.17 -7.65
N LYS A 160 6.47 11.87 -8.94
CA LYS A 160 5.17 11.64 -9.60
C LYS A 160 4.77 10.17 -9.65
N GLN A 161 5.72 9.24 -9.50
CA GLN A 161 5.42 7.82 -9.48
C GLN A 161 4.96 7.37 -8.10
N VAL A 162 3.83 6.66 -8.06
CA VAL A 162 3.31 6.05 -6.83
C VAL A 162 4.07 4.76 -6.56
N MET A 163 4.89 4.75 -5.50
CA MET A 163 5.50 3.54 -4.94
C MET A 163 4.68 3.07 -3.73
N LYS A 164 4.58 1.75 -3.50
CA LYS A 164 3.83 1.24 -2.35
C LYS A 164 4.68 1.35 -1.08
N VAL A 165 4.61 2.49 -0.40
CA VAL A 165 5.25 2.69 0.90
C VAL A 165 4.32 2.27 2.03
N ARG A 166 4.86 1.53 2.99
CA ARG A 166 4.23 1.23 4.27
C ARG A 166 5.09 1.74 5.40
N PHE A 167 4.47 2.54 6.26
CA PHE A 167 5.06 2.92 7.52
C PHE A 167 4.35 2.14 8.63
N SER A 168 5.13 1.45 9.46
CA SER A 168 4.64 0.73 10.63
C SER A 168 5.23 1.39 11.88
N PRO A 169 4.43 2.04 12.73
CA PRO A 169 4.94 2.58 13.98
C PRO A 169 5.48 1.46 14.88
N SER A 170 6.58 1.72 15.56
CA SER A 170 7.23 0.79 16.48
C SER A 170 7.72 1.53 17.73
N ASP A 171 7.69 0.88 18.88
CA ASP A 171 8.21 1.42 20.15
C ASP A 171 9.74 1.25 20.26
N THR A 172 10.38 0.68 19.24
CA THR A 172 11.82 0.46 19.21
C THR A 172 12.59 1.74 18.84
N ALA A 173 13.73 1.97 19.48
CA ALA A 173 14.64 3.07 19.15
C ALA A 173 15.53 2.76 17.93
N SER A 174 14.93 2.26 16.85
CA SER A 174 15.62 1.93 15.61
C SER A 174 14.72 2.16 14.40
N ILE A 175 15.33 2.37 13.23
CA ILE A 175 14.63 2.46 11.95
C ILE A 175 14.96 1.20 11.14
N HIS A 176 13.96 0.45 10.73
CA HIS A 176 14.11 -0.76 9.93
C HIS A 176 13.49 -0.56 8.54
N LEU A 177 14.31 -0.71 7.51
CA LEU A 177 13.99 -0.45 6.12
C LEU A 177 14.06 -1.75 5.34
N ARG A 178 12.93 -2.13 4.73
CA ARG A 178 12.83 -3.32 3.88
C ARG A 178 12.32 -2.92 2.50
N LEU A 179 13.16 -3.08 1.48
CA LEU A 179 12.81 -2.80 0.09
C LEU A 179 12.59 -4.11 -0.66
N TYR A 180 11.43 -4.19 -1.31
CA TYR A 180 11.07 -5.27 -2.20
C TYR A 180 10.92 -4.71 -3.61
N LEU A 181 11.57 -5.34 -4.58
CA LEU A 181 11.55 -4.91 -5.98
C LEU A 181 11.05 -6.06 -6.85
N ARG A 182 10.40 -5.73 -7.96
CA ARG A 182 10.11 -6.73 -8.99
C ARG A 182 11.42 -7.21 -9.60
N GLN A 183 11.60 -8.53 -9.69
CA GLN A 183 12.68 -9.05 -10.54
C GLN A 183 12.30 -8.78 -11.98
N THR A 184 12.99 -7.85 -12.62
CA THR A 184 13.14 -7.89 -14.07
C THR A 184 13.89 -9.18 -14.37
N GLY A 185 13.33 -10.08 -15.20
CA GLY A 185 14.08 -11.24 -15.69
C GLY A 185 15.43 -10.80 -16.28
N PRO A 186 16.42 -11.72 -16.41
CA PRO A 186 17.74 -11.35 -16.90
C PRO A 186 17.60 -10.54 -18.19
N GLU A 187 18.26 -9.38 -18.24
CA GLU A 187 18.44 -8.59 -19.45
C GLU A 187 18.92 -9.53 -20.56
N ALA A 188 18.00 -9.92 -21.43
CA ALA A 188 18.34 -10.60 -22.66
C ALA A 188 19.13 -9.62 -23.53
N GLY A 189 20.45 -9.79 -23.55
CA GLY A 189 21.31 -9.31 -24.61
C GLY A 189 21.51 -7.80 -24.67
N ARG A 190 22.29 -7.24 -23.74
CA ARG A 190 23.26 -6.21 -24.14
C ARG A 190 24.42 -6.93 -24.80
N GLY A 191 24.22 -7.28 -26.08
CA GLY A 191 25.24 -7.78 -26.97
C GLY A 191 26.34 -6.74 -27.06
N LEU A 192 27.48 -7.05 -26.46
CA LEU A 192 28.75 -6.44 -26.83
C LEU A 192 29.07 -6.96 -28.24
N THR A 193 28.71 -6.19 -29.27
CA THR A 193 29.30 -6.38 -30.61
C THR A 193 30.79 -5.99 -30.58
N PRO A 194 31.62 -6.69 -31.37
CA PRO A 194 33.06 -6.87 -31.12
C PRO A 194 33.91 -5.61 -31.20
#